data_AF-A0A8E0MDX1-F1
#
_entry.id   AF-A0A8E0MDX1-F1
#
_cell.length_a   1.000
_cell.length_b   1.000
_cell.length_c   1.000
_cell.angle_alpha   90.00
_cell.angle_beta   90.00
_cell.angle_gamma   90.00
#
_symmetry.space_group_name_H-M   'P 1'
#
loop_
_entity.id
_entity.type
_entity.pdbx_description
1 polymer ?
#
loop_
_entity_poly.entity_id
_entity_poly.type
_entity_poly.pdbx_seq_one_letter_code
_entity_poly.pdbx_strand_id
1 'polypeptide(L)'
;QMDQISKMGPLEDIMKMIPGMANNKALANVKMDPKDIAHMKAIVYSMTPQEREDPDLLNPSRRRRLAAGSGRPVVEVNRMIKQFNQSKQMMNQMSKGNMKGLDGLMGGGVSGKLGKMAMNSMVRKQKKNKKRRLKNAKRFHS
;
A
#
# COMPACT_ATOMS: atom_id res chain seq x y z
N GLN A 1 -2.28 1.94 29.80
CA GLN A 1 -2.12 0.68 29.02
C GLN A 1 -0.84 0.61 28.20
N MET A 2 -0.02 1.69 28.12
CA MET A 2 1.24 1.67 27.33
C MET A 2 2.43 1.00 28.04
N ASP A 3 2.39 0.81 29.37
CA ASP A 3 3.50 0.22 30.14
C ASP A 3 3.68 -1.30 29.98
N GLN A 4 2.70 -1.99 29.38
CA GLN A 4 2.80 -3.44 29.16
C GLN A 4 3.60 -3.79 27.90
N ILE A 5 3.77 -2.86 26.97
CA ILE A 5 4.54 -3.08 25.73
C ILE A 5 6.06 -2.99 26.00
N SER A 6 6.48 -2.21 27.00
CA SER A 6 7.89 -2.10 27.41
C SER A 6 8.42 -3.32 28.17
N LYS A 7 7.56 -4.26 28.57
CA LYS A 7 7.92 -5.49 29.31
C LYS A 7 7.93 -6.76 28.45
N MET A 8 7.52 -6.67 27.19
CA MET A 8 7.72 -7.75 26.22
C MET A 8 9.16 -7.65 25.72
N GLY A 9 9.92 -8.76 25.84
CA GLY A 9 11.32 -8.84 25.42
C GLY A 9 11.55 -8.47 23.96
N PRO A 10 12.81 -8.47 23.49
CA PRO A 10 13.16 -7.99 22.16
C PRO A 10 12.26 -8.66 21.12
N LEU A 11 11.55 -7.82 20.35
CA LEU A 11 10.59 -8.18 19.30
C LEU A 11 11.14 -9.20 18.26
N GLU A 12 12.45 -9.45 18.28
CA GLU A 12 13.16 -10.43 17.47
C GLU A 12 12.72 -11.88 17.70
N ASP A 13 12.34 -12.27 18.93
CA ASP A 13 11.99 -13.68 19.21
C ASP A 13 10.54 -14.01 18.84
N ILE A 14 9.63 -13.04 18.91
CA ILE A 14 8.25 -13.20 18.37
C ILE A 14 8.30 -13.30 16.84
N MET A 15 9.22 -12.57 16.20
CA MET A 15 9.38 -12.56 14.74
C MET A 15 9.88 -13.90 14.17
N LYS A 16 10.60 -14.71 14.96
CA LYS A 16 11.08 -16.05 14.58
C LYS A 16 10.01 -17.14 14.63
N MET A 17 8.92 -16.94 15.36
CA MET A 17 7.85 -17.95 15.53
C MET A 17 6.69 -17.82 14.52
N ILE A 18 6.72 -16.83 13.62
CA ILE A 18 5.69 -16.66 12.58
C ILE A 18 6.17 -17.31 11.26
N PRO A 19 5.68 -18.51 10.90
CA PRO A 19 6.04 -19.14 9.64
C PRO A 19 5.55 -18.30 8.46
N GLY A 20 6.45 -18.00 7.52
CA GLY A 20 6.15 -17.19 6.33
C GLY A 20 6.51 -15.69 6.41
N MET A 21 6.91 -15.19 7.58
CA MET A 21 7.28 -13.77 7.74
C MET A 21 8.78 -13.49 7.59
N ALA A 22 9.64 -14.51 7.67
CA ALA A 22 11.10 -14.38 7.57
C ALA A 22 11.61 -13.89 6.19
N ASN A 23 10.83 -14.11 5.11
CA ASN A 23 11.24 -13.77 3.74
C ASN A 23 10.59 -12.50 3.20
N ASN A 24 9.69 -11.87 3.95
CA ASN A 24 9.01 -10.67 3.48
C ASN A 24 9.87 -9.43 3.78
N LYS A 25 10.80 -9.10 2.87
CA LYS A 25 11.65 -7.90 2.95
C LYS A 25 10.86 -6.60 3.10
N ALA A 26 9.57 -6.59 2.73
CA ALA A 26 8.68 -5.45 2.95
C ALA A 26 8.33 -5.21 4.43
N LEU A 27 8.32 -6.28 5.25
CA LEU A 27 8.08 -6.20 6.70
C LEU A 27 9.39 -6.15 7.50
N ALA A 28 10.47 -6.77 7.00
CA ALA A 28 11.79 -6.68 7.62
C ALA A 28 12.42 -5.27 7.57
N ASN A 29 11.99 -4.43 6.62
CA ASN A 29 12.38 -3.02 6.51
C ASN A 29 11.54 -2.09 7.40
N VAL A 30 10.54 -2.61 8.12
CA VAL A 30 9.86 -1.89 9.21
C VAL A 30 10.65 -2.07 10.51
N LYS A 31 11.98 -1.95 10.44
CA LYS A 31 12.77 -1.59 11.62
C LYS A 31 12.47 -0.13 11.91
N MET A 32 11.30 0.14 12.48
CA MET A 32 11.00 1.46 13.01
C MET A 32 11.92 1.67 14.20
N ASP A 33 13.01 2.40 13.97
CA ASP A 33 13.91 2.82 15.03
C ASP A 33 13.08 3.60 16.07
N PRO A 34 13.19 3.32 17.38
CA PRO A 34 12.49 4.07 18.42
C PRO A 34 12.66 5.60 18.28
N LYS A 35 13.79 6.04 17.72
CA LYS A 35 14.07 7.45 17.43
C LYS A 35 13.15 8.01 16.35
N ASP A 36 12.88 7.25 15.29
CA ASP A 36 11.98 7.69 14.21
C ASP A 36 10.54 7.82 14.70
N ILE A 37 10.11 6.90 15.58
CA ILE A 37 8.80 7.00 16.24
C ILE A 37 8.73 8.26 17.10
N ALA A 38 9.78 8.56 17.86
CA ALA A 38 9.87 9.78 18.66
C ALA A 38 9.82 11.05 17.79
N HIS A 39 10.49 11.06 16.64
CA HIS A 39 10.46 12.19 15.70
C HIS A 39 9.07 12.40 15.09
N MET A 40 8.42 11.32 14.63
CA MET A 40 7.05 11.41 14.12
C MET A 40 6.09 11.95 15.18
N LYS A 41 6.21 11.44 16.41
CA LYS A 41 5.41 11.88 17.55
C LYS A 41 5.63 13.36 17.85
N ALA A 42 6.88 13.84 17.80
CA ALA A 42 7.19 15.26 17.98
C ALA A 42 6.52 16.14 16.92
N ILE A 43 6.57 15.75 15.64
CA ILE A 43 5.93 16.49 14.54
C ILE A 43 4.41 16.55 14.72
N VAL A 44 3.77 15.42 15.07
CA VAL A 44 2.31 15.35 15.29
C VAL A 44 1.89 16.21 16.49
N TYR A 45 2.69 16.23 17.56
CA TYR A 45 2.41 17.09 18.71
C TYR A 45 2.52 18.59 18.39
N SER A 46 3.39 18.99 17.45
CA SER A 46 3.49 20.38 16.99
C SER A 46 2.33 20.84 16.08
N MET A 47 1.47 19.92 15.63
CA MET A 47 0.30 20.25 14.80
C MET A 47 -0.89 20.74 15.64
N THR A 48 -1.68 21.64 15.05
CA THR A 48 -2.98 22.00 15.61
C THR A 48 -4.03 20.92 15.29
N PRO A 49 -5.13 20.81 16.04
CA PRO A 49 -6.18 19.82 15.77
C PRO A 49 -6.71 19.87 14.34
N GLN A 50 -6.93 21.07 13.81
CA GLN A 50 -7.42 21.28 12.44
C GLN A 50 -6.42 20.74 11.40
N GLU A 51 -5.12 20.88 11.66
CA GLU A 51 -4.07 20.39 10.75
C GLU A 51 -3.88 18.88 10.83
N ARG A 52 -4.30 18.23 11.92
CA ARG A 52 -4.29 16.76 12.07
C ARG A 52 -5.44 16.11 11.33
N GLU A 53 -6.61 16.75 11.33
CA GLU A 53 -7.79 16.28 10.61
C GLU A 53 -7.65 16.48 9.11
N ASP A 54 -7.13 17.65 8.71
CA ASP A 54 -6.93 17.98 7.31
C ASP A 54 -5.48 18.40 6.97
N PRO A 55 -4.67 17.45 6.47
CA PRO A 55 -3.31 17.73 6.01
C PRO A 55 -3.25 18.67 4.81
N ASP A 56 -4.35 18.88 4.08
CA ASP A 56 -4.37 19.76 2.90
C ASP A 56 -4.25 21.24 3.30
N LEU A 57 -4.53 21.57 4.57
CA LEU A 57 -4.31 22.89 5.16
C LEU A 57 -2.82 23.22 5.37
N LEU A 58 -1.90 22.27 5.22
CA LEU A 58 -0.47 22.43 5.50
C LEU A 58 0.28 23.18 4.39
N ASN A 59 0.11 24.51 4.38
CA ASN A 59 0.87 25.42 3.53
C ASN A 59 2.38 25.48 3.92
N PRO A 60 3.26 26.02 3.05
CA PRO A 60 4.69 26.14 3.35
C PRO A 60 5.02 26.83 4.68
N SER A 61 4.25 27.84 5.09
CA SER A 61 4.45 28.56 6.35
C SER A 61 4.19 27.66 7.57
N ARG A 62 3.07 26.93 7.56
CA ARG A 62 2.72 25.95 8.60
C ARG A 62 3.77 24.84 8.69
N ARG A 63 4.26 24.35 7.55
CA ARG A 63 5.32 23.33 7.52
C ARG A 63 6.64 23.81 8.14
N ARG A 64 7.00 25.10 7.96
CA ARG A 64 8.15 25.70 8.65
C ARG A 64 7.90 25.81 10.16
N ARG A 65 6.69 26.18 10.58
CA ARG A 65 6.30 26.22 12.01
C ARG A 65 6.39 24.83 12.66
N LEU A 66 5.90 23.78 11.97
CA LEU A 66 6.01 22.40 12.44
C LEU A 66 7.46 21.93 12.56
N ALA A 67 8.29 22.24 11.56
CA ALA A 67 9.71 21.95 11.59
C ALA A 67 10.41 22.61 12.80
N ALA A 68 10.14 23.90 13.03
CA ALA A 68 10.67 24.63 14.18
C ALA A 68 10.15 24.08 15.52
N GLY A 69 8.86 23.75 15.61
CA GLY A 69 8.24 23.22 16.84
C GLY A 69 8.63 21.78 17.19
N SER A 70 9.06 20.99 16.19
CA SER A 70 9.50 19.60 16.39
C SER A 70 11.01 19.44 16.41
N GLY A 71 11.78 20.51 16.13
CA GLY A 71 13.24 20.45 16.01
C GLY A 71 13.72 19.59 14.83
N ARG A 72 12.90 19.44 13.79
CA ARG A 72 13.18 18.60 12.62
C ARG A 72 13.29 19.43 11.34
N PRO A 73 14.04 18.97 10.32
CA PRO A 73 14.14 19.67 9.05
C PRO A 73 12.80 19.67 8.30
N VAL A 74 12.53 20.77 7.58
CA VAL A 74 11.31 20.92 6.75
C VAL A 74 11.14 19.78 5.74
N VAL A 75 12.25 19.21 5.26
CA VAL A 75 12.26 18.07 4.32
C VAL A 75 11.62 16.83 4.94
N GLU A 76 11.86 16.57 6.21
CA GLU A 76 11.31 15.42 6.92
C GLU A 76 9.81 15.58 7.17
N VAL A 77 9.39 16.79 7.57
CA VAL A 77 7.96 17.13 7.68
C VAL A 77 7.25 16.94 6.33
N ASN A 78 7.87 17.38 5.23
CA ASN A 78 7.33 17.17 3.87
C ASN A 78 7.21 15.69 3.50
N ARG A 79 8.20 14.86 3.87
CA ARG A 79 8.18 13.42 3.62
C ARG A 79 7.05 12.75 4.39
N MET A 80 6.88 13.10 5.66
CA MET A 80 5.81 12.57 6.52
C MET A 80 4.42 12.92 5.95
N ILE A 81 4.20 14.17 5.56
CA ILE A 81 2.92 14.61 4.96
C ILE A 81 2.63 13.84 3.66
N LYS A 82 3.64 13.63 2.81
CA LYS A 82 3.48 12.83 1.58
C LYS A 82 3.10 11.38 1.89
N GLN A 83 3.77 10.75 2.85
CA GLN A 83 3.48 9.37 3.26
C GLN A 83 2.07 9.25 3.86
N PHE A 84 1.64 10.23 4.64
CA PHE A 84 0.28 10.29 5.17
C PHE A 84 -0.75 10.45 4.06
N ASN A 85 -0.55 11.39 3.13
CA ASN A 85 -1.47 11.61 2.01
C ASN A 85 -1.58 10.38 1.10
N GLN A 86 -0.47 9.68 0.85
CA GLN A 86 -0.48 8.42 0.12
C GLN A 86 -1.29 7.34 0.86
N SER A 87 -1.15 7.26 2.18
CA SER A 87 -1.91 6.33 3.02
C SER A 87 -3.40 6.67 3.07
N LYS A 88 -3.75 7.97 3.18
CA LYS A 88 -5.13 8.50 3.11
C LYS A 88 -5.76 8.18 1.74
N GLN A 89 -5.01 8.37 0.65
CA GLN A 89 -5.48 8.02 -0.70
C GLN A 89 -5.72 6.52 -0.83
N MET A 90 -4.82 5.68 -0.33
CA MET A 90 -5.00 4.23 -0.34
C MET A 90 -6.22 3.81 0.49
N MET A 91 -6.37 4.33 1.70
CA MET A 91 -7.51 4.03 2.58
C MET A 91 -8.83 4.49 1.96
N ASN A 92 -8.86 5.68 1.33
CA ASN A 92 -10.02 6.16 0.60
C ASN A 92 -10.36 5.29 -0.62
N GLN A 93 -9.36 4.80 -1.36
CA GLN A 93 -9.57 3.91 -2.50
C GLN A 93 -10.10 2.53 -2.05
N MET A 94 -9.58 2.01 -0.94
CA MET A 94 -10.01 0.76 -0.34
C MET A 94 -11.43 0.86 0.25
N SER A 95 -11.73 1.94 0.99
CA SER A 95 -13.06 2.22 1.53
C SER A 95 -14.12 2.40 0.44
N LYS A 96 -13.75 2.94 -0.72
CA LYS A 96 -14.63 3.08 -1.89
C LYS A 96 -14.77 1.78 -2.71
N GLY A 97 -14.24 0.64 -2.23
CA GLY A 97 -14.30 -0.64 -2.94
C GLY A 97 -13.50 -0.68 -4.25
N ASN A 98 -12.66 0.32 -4.52
CA ASN A 98 -11.88 0.44 -5.74
C ASN A 98 -10.57 -0.35 -5.62
N MET A 99 -10.69 -1.68 -5.59
CA MET A 99 -9.57 -2.63 -5.58
C MET A 99 -8.68 -2.56 -6.84
N LYS A 100 -9.08 -1.78 -7.86
CA LYS A 100 -8.27 -1.45 -9.05
C LYS A 100 -7.01 -0.62 -8.74
N GLY A 101 -7.01 0.20 -7.69
CA GLY A 101 -5.82 0.98 -7.28
C GLY A 101 -4.78 0.13 -6.56
N LEU A 102 -5.24 -0.91 -5.86
CA LEU A 102 -4.40 -1.84 -5.09
C LEU A 102 -3.66 -2.85 -6.00
N ASP A 103 -4.27 -3.22 -7.13
CA ASP A 103 -3.71 -4.12 -8.16
C ASP A 103 -2.43 -3.54 -8.82
N GLY A 104 -2.26 -2.22 -8.80
CA GLY A 104 -1.06 -1.54 -9.29
C GLY A 104 0.10 -1.49 -8.28
N LEU A 105 -0.19 -1.62 -6.98
CA LEU A 105 0.81 -1.53 -5.91
C LEU A 105 1.23 -2.90 -5.36
N MET A 106 0.37 -3.92 -5.48
CA MET A 106 0.55 -5.23 -4.86
C MET A 106 0.92 -6.34 -5.86
N GLY A 107 1.76 -6.04 -6.85
CA GLY A 107 2.32 -7.04 -7.76
C GLY A 107 1.39 -7.41 -8.91
N GLY A 108 1.35 -6.54 -9.93
CA GLY A 108 0.66 -6.75 -11.21
C GLY A 108 1.30 -7.84 -12.10
N GLY A 109 1.51 -9.04 -11.57
CA GLY A 109 2.05 -10.18 -12.33
C GLY A 109 1.02 -10.95 -13.14
N VAL A 110 -0.27 -10.89 -12.79
CA VAL A 110 -1.30 -11.77 -13.41
C VAL A 110 -2.55 -11.01 -13.89
N SER A 111 -2.86 -9.84 -13.31
CA SER A 111 -4.06 -9.05 -13.63
C SER A 111 -3.81 -7.89 -14.63
N GLY A 112 -2.54 -7.66 -15.01
CA GLY A 112 -2.14 -6.57 -15.91
C GLY A 112 -2.45 -6.80 -17.40
N LYS A 113 -1.91 -5.92 -18.25
CA LYS A 113 -2.04 -5.93 -19.73
C LYS A 113 -1.79 -7.31 -20.35
N LEU A 114 -0.90 -8.11 -19.75
CA LEU A 114 -0.59 -9.49 -20.12
C LEU A 114 -1.73 -10.47 -19.82
N GLY A 115 -2.41 -10.34 -18.66
CA GLY A 115 -3.58 -11.13 -18.30
C GLY A 115 -4.77 -10.85 -19.22
N LYS A 116 -4.99 -9.57 -19.59
CA LYS A 116 -5.98 -9.20 -20.62
C LYS A 116 -5.62 -9.76 -22.00
N MET A 117 -4.33 -9.79 -22.37
CA MET A 117 -3.86 -10.39 -23.62
C MET A 117 -4.04 -11.91 -23.63
N ALA A 118 -3.74 -12.58 -22.52
CA ALA A 118 -3.95 -14.01 -22.34
C ALA A 118 -5.43 -14.38 -22.45
N MET A 119 -6.31 -13.64 -21.77
CA MET A 119 -7.76 -13.83 -21.88
C MET A 119 -8.27 -13.62 -23.32
N ASN A 120 -7.84 -12.55 -24.00
CA ASN A 120 -8.24 -12.28 -25.39
C ASN A 120 -7.75 -13.37 -26.37
N SER A 121 -6.54 -13.90 -26.17
CA SER A 121 -6.01 -15.00 -26.98
C SER A 121 -6.81 -16.30 -26.76
N MET A 122 -7.20 -16.57 -25.51
CA MET A 122 -8.01 -17.73 -25.13
C MET A 122 -9.41 -17.69 -25.75
N VAL A 123 -10.09 -16.53 -25.68
CA VAL A 123 -11.42 -16.32 -26.29
C VAL A 123 -11.38 -16.52 -27.81
N ARG A 124 -10.34 -16.03 -28.49
CA ARG A 124 -10.15 -16.24 -29.93
C ARG A 124 -9.94 -17.73 -30.27
N LYS A 125 -9.14 -18.45 -29.46
CA LYS A 125 -8.89 -19.89 -29.65
C LYS A 125 -10.18 -20.71 -29.44
N GLN A 126 -10.97 -20.38 -28.42
CA GLN A 126 -12.27 -21.02 -28.18
C GLN A 126 -13.26 -20.78 -29.32
N LYS A 127 -13.37 -19.55 -29.85
CA LYS A 127 -14.22 -19.26 -31.03
C LYS A 127 -13.79 -20.05 -32.27
N LYS A 128 -12.48 -20.16 -32.53
CA LYS A 128 -11.95 -20.95 -33.66
C LYS A 128 -12.27 -22.44 -33.50
N ASN A 129 -12.11 -22.98 -32.30
CA ASN A 129 -12.44 -24.38 -32.00
C ASN A 129 -13.96 -24.64 -32.11
N LYS A 130 -14.81 -23.74 -31.62
CA LYS A 130 -16.27 -23.85 -31.79
C LYS A 130 -16.67 -23.85 -33.27
N LYS A 131 -16.09 -22.97 -34.09
CA LYS A 131 -16.35 -22.93 -35.55
C LYS A 131 -15.88 -24.20 -36.26
N ARG A 132 -14.73 -24.77 -35.87
CA ARG A 132 -14.25 -26.07 -36.39
C ARG A 132 -15.18 -27.23 -36.00
N ARG A 133 -15.62 -27.27 -34.73
CA ARG A 133 -16.59 -28.28 -34.26
C ARG A 133 -17.91 -28.21 -35.04
N LEU A 134 -18.44 -27.00 -35.24
CA LEU A 134 -19.66 -26.79 -36.03
C LEU A 134 -19.51 -27.17 -37.50
N LYS A 135 -18.35 -26.89 -38.13
CA LYS A 135 -18.06 -27.35 -39.50
C LYS A 135 -17.95 -28.87 -39.60
N ASN A 136 -17.28 -29.51 -38.64
CA ASN A 136 -17.18 -30.97 -38.61
C ASN A 136 -18.55 -31.61 -38.38
N ALA A 137 -19.37 -31.10 -37.46
CA ALA A 137 -20.72 -31.60 -37.23
C ALA A 137 -21.61 -31.53 -38.49
N LYS A 138 -21.49 -30.45 -39.27
CA LYS A 138 -22.21 -30.30 -40.56
C LYS A 138 -21.72 -31.23 -41.67
N ARG A 139 -20.49 -31.74 -41.58
CA ARG A 139 -19.92 -32.69 -42.56
C ARG A 139 -20.33 -34.15 -42.33
N PHE A 140 -20.87 -34.46 -41.15
CA PHE A 140 -21.35 -35.80 -40.81
C PHE A 140 -22.88 -35.94 -40.93
N HIS A 141 -23.56 -34.94 -41.51
CA HIS A 141 -25.02 -34.90 -41.70
C HIS A 141 -25.40 -34.57 -43.17
N SER A 142 -24.47 -34.74 -44.11
CA SER A 142 -24.73 -34.81 -45.56
C SER A 142 -24.30 -36.17 -46.07
#